data_AF-A0AAD1NPP1-F1
#
_entry.id   AF-A0AAD1NPP1-F1
#
_cell.length_a   1.000
_cell.length_b   1.000
_cell.length_c   1.000
_cell.angle_alpha   90.00
_cell.angle_beta   90.00
_cell.angle_gamma   90.00
#
_symmetry.space_group_name_H-M   'P 1'
#
loop_
_entity.id
_entity.type
_entity.pdbx_description
1 polymer ?
#
loop_
_entity_poly.entity_id
_entity_poly.type
_entity_poly.pdbx_seq_one_letter_code
_entity_poly.pdbx_strand_id
1 'polypeptide(L)'
;MFIKWLNIIHTSNISFDITFKDDFIPILGTEQVSQLKGSTKIRAVLAYHAALIELMAINSLLSFKLLILDTPKQHEIHNDDLNNYIIELKTYVKNMIYKLFSQLLSIVILVILMI
;
A
#
# COMPACT_ATOMS: atom_id res chain seq x y z
N MET A 1 -5.79 12.34 -0.77
CA MET A 1 -5.73 10.87 -0.92
C MET A 1 -4.61 10.26 -0.09
N PHE A 2 -3.33 10.67 -0.22
CA PHE A 2 -2.22 10.03 0.53
C PHE A 2 -2.37 10.01 2.07
N ILE A 3 -2.72 11.13 2.71
CA ILE A 3 -2.97 11.20 4.16
C ILE A 3 -4.04 10.21 4.63
N LYS A 4 -5.11 10.03 3.86
CA LYS A 4 -6.18 9.05 4.14
C LYS A 4 -5.59 7.64 4.27
N TRP A 5 -4.76 7.25 3.32
CA TRP A 5 -4.15 5.92 3.30
C TRP A 5 -3.12 5.71 4.40
N LEU A 6 -2.35 6.74 4.75
CA LEU A 6 -1.46 6.71 5.90
C LEU A 6 -2.22 6.43 7.20
N ASN A 7 -3.42 6.98 7.35
CA ASN A 7 -4.30 6.71 8.50
C ASN A 7 -4.88 5.29 8.47
N ILE A 8 -5.37 4.81 7.32
CA ILE A 8 -5.95 3.46 7.19
C ILE A 8 -4.95 2.38 7.58
N ILE A 9 -3.71 2.52 7.13
CA ILE A 9 -2.62 1.59 7.46
C ILE A 9 -1.89 2.02 8.74
N HIS A 10 -2.49 2.86 9.60
CA HIS A 10 -1.96 3.29 10.90
C HIS A 10 -0.46 3.61 10.90
N THR A 11 -0.02 4.44 9.96
CA THR A 11 1.39 4.87 9.90
C THR A 11 1.68 5.84 11.03
N SER A 12 2.63 5.50 11.89
CA SER A 12 3.09 6.35 13.00
C SER A 12 4.49 6.88 12.74
N ASN A 13 4.89 7.90 13.50
CA ASN A 13 6.22 8.53 13.46
C ASN A 13 6.57 9.15 12.10
N ILE A 14 5.59 9.78 11.46
CA ILE A 14 5.79 10.59 10.24
C ILE A 14 5.05 11.91 10.36
N SER A 15 5.51 12.91 9.62
CA SER A 15 4.75 14.16 9.46
C SER A 15 3.62 13.98 8.46
N PHE A 16 2.44 14.52 8.78
CA PHE A 16 1.31 14.66 7.86
C PHE A 16 1.31 16.00 7.10
N ASP A 17 2.33 16.83 7.33
CA ASP A 17 2.62 17.97 6.45
C ASP A 17 3.28 17.45 5.18
N ILE A 18 2.46 17.17 4.15
CA ILE A 18 2.91 16.51 2.93
C ILE A 18 3.06 17.52 1.81
N THR A 19 4.28 17.64 1.29
CA THR A 19 4.58 18.34 0.04
C THR A 19 5.12 17.35 -0.99
N PHE A 20 5.26 17.79 -2.24
CA PHE A 20 5.78 16.96 -3.32
C PHE A 20 6.92 17.69 -4.02
N LYS A 21 8.02 16.98 -4.25
CA LYS A 21 9.09 17.40 -5.14
C LYS A 21 8.88 16.75 -6.51
N ASP A 22 9.05 17.54 -7.56
CA ASP A 22 8.88 17.11 -8.96
C ASP A 22 7.53 16.41 -9.20
N ASP A 23 6.47 16.87 -8.53
CA ASP A 23 5.09 16.34 -8.54
C ASP A 23 4.89 14.88 -8.05
N PHE A 24 5.95 14.10 -7.89
CA PHE A 24 5.86 12.65 -7.63
C PHE A 24 6.61 12.16 -6.39
N ILE A 25 7.48 12.97 -5.80
CA ILE A 25 8.29 12.56 -4.65
C ILE A 25 7.69 13.14 -3.38
N PRO A 26 6.97 12.35 -2.56
CA PRO A 26 6.40 12.84 -1.31
C PRO A 26 7.50 13.21 -0.30
N ILE A 27 7.37 14.42 0.25
CA ILE A 27 8.15 14.93 1.38
C ILE A 27 7.20 15.04 2.58
N LEU A 28 7.54 14.32 3.65
CA LEU A 28 6.81 14.24 4.90
C LEU A 28 7.48 15.20 5.90
N GLY A 29 7.02 16.45 5.95
CA GLY A 29 7.64 17.54 6.69
C GLY A 29 9.02 17.87 6.12
N THR A 30 10.07 17.32 6.73
CA THR A 30 11.47 17.50 6.28
C THR A 30 12.12 16.21 5.78
N GLU A 31 11.40 15.08 5.83
CA GLU A 31 11.92 13.76 5.49
C GLU A 31 11.31 13.23 4.19
N GLN A 32 12.13 12.62 3.34
CA GLN A 32 11.66 11.84 2.20
C GLN A 32 11.30 10.42 2.63
N VAL A 33 10.37 9.78 1.92
CA VAL A 33 9.99 8.38 2.16
C VAL A 33 11.21 7.43 2.10
N SER A 34 12.22 7.76 1.30
CA SER A 34 13.47 6.99 1.19
C SER A 34 14.26 6.93 2.51
N GLN A 35 14.15 7.97 3.35
CA GLN A 35 14.85 8.14 4.63
C GLN A 35 14.15 7.40 5.79
N LEU A 36 12.87 7.08 5.64
CA LEU A 36 12.13 6.25 6.60
C LEU A 36 12.74 4.85 6.70
N LYS A 37 12.50 4.17 7.82
CA LYS A 37 13.01 2.81 8.09
C LYS A 37 11.90 1.88 8.59
N GLY A 38 12.16 0.58 8.46
CA GLY A 38 11.28 -0.49 8.96
C GLY A 38 9.84 -0.37 8.48
N SER A 39 8.91 -0.70 9.38
CA SER A 39 7.47 -0.72 9.12
C SER A 39 6.92 0.63 8.69
N THR A 40 7.42 1.74 9.21
CA THR A 40 7.00 3.11 8.82
C THR A 40 7.24 3.37 7.33
N LYS A 41 8.40 2.95 6.80
CA LYS A 41 8.70 3.07 5.36
C LYS A 41 7.72 2.26 4.51
N ILE A 42 7.49 1.00 4.90
CA ILE A 42 6.64 0.09 4.14
C ILE A 42 5.21 0.62 4.11
N ARG A 43 4.70 1.08 5.25
CA ARG A 43 3.38 1.68 5.39
C ARG A 43 3.23 2.95 4.53
N ALA A 44 4.23 3.83 4.53
CA ALA A 44 4.24 5.03 3.69
C ALA A 44 4.24 4.70 2.18
N VAL A 45 5.03 3.70 1.76
CA VAL A 45 5.06 3.25 0.35
C VAL A 45 3.71 2.65 -0.06
N LEU A 46 3.12 1.79 0.78
CA LEU A 46 1.79 1.22 0.53
C LEU A 46 0.72 2.29 0.41
N ALA A 47 0.72 3.26 1.33
CA ALA A 47 -0.23 4.35 1.29
C ALA A 47 -0.07 5.23 0.04
N TYR A 48 1.16 5.43 -0.44
CA TYR A 48 1.41 6.16 -1.67
C TYR A 48 0.87 5.42 -2.90
N HIS A 49 1.13 4.11 -3.01
CA HIS A 49 0.58 3.28 -4.07
C HIS A 49 -0.96 3.26 -4.07
N ALA A 50 -1.59 3.11 -2.90
CA ALA A 50 -3.05 3.11 -2.80
C ALA A 50 -3.66 4.47 -3.15
N ALA A 51 -3.00 5.57 -2.77
CA ALA A 51 -3.42 6.91 -3.18
C ALA A 51 -3.36 7.11 -4.69
N LEU A 52 -2.34 6.57 -5.36
CA LEU A 52 -2.24 6.58 -6.81
C LEU A 52 -3.36 5.75 -7.46
N ILE A 53 -3.62 4.54 -6.94
CA ILE A 53 -4.70 3.68 -7.43
C ILE A 53 -6.06 4.35 -7.26
N GLU A 54 -6.32 4.95 -6.09
CA GLU A 54 -7.53 5.73 -5.83
C GLU A 54 -7.67 6.89 -6.83
N LEU A 55 -6.60 7.65 -7.07
CA LEU A 55 -6.61 8.75 -8.03
C LEU A 55 -6.93 8.25 -9.45
N MET A 56 -6.30 7.14 -9.88
CA MET A 56 -6.57 6.54 -11.19
C MET A 56 -8.01 6.01 -11.28
N ALA A 57 -8.54 5.41 -10.22
CA ALA A 57 -9.90 4.89 -10.16
C ALA A 57 -10.93 6.01 -10.34
N ILE A 58 -10.78 7.10 -9.59
CA ILE A 58 -11.70 8.25 -9.62
C ILE A 58 -11.69 8.94 -10.98
N ASN A 59 -10.53 8.99 -11.64
CA ASN A 59 -10.40 9.59 -12.97
C ASN A 59 -10.70 8.59 -14.11
N SER A 60 -11.18 7.38 -13.82
CA SER A 60 -11.45 6.33 -14.82
C SER A 60 -10.23 6.01 -15.72
N LEU A 61 -9.03 6.17 -15.18
CA LEU A 61 -7.74 5.91 -15.84
C LEU A 61 -7.25 4.47 -15.63
N LEU A 62 -7.99 3.65 -14.88
CA LEU A 62 -7.71 2.22 -14.69
C LEU A 62 -8.06 1.44 -15.96
N SER A 63 -7.22 1.52 -16.98
CA SER A 63 -7.35 0.73 -18.22
C SER A 63 -6.66 -0.63 -18.15
N PHE A 64 -5.88 -0.88 -17.09
CA PHE A 64 -5.18 -2.16 -16.90
C PHE A 64 -6.09 -3.19 -16.22
N LYS A 65 -5.96 -4.46 -16.61
CA LYS A 65 -6.77 -5.57 -16.05
C LYS A 65 -6.12 -6.26 -14.85
N LEU A 66 -4.83 -6.02 -14.62
CA LEU A 66 -4.01 -6.72 -13.65
C LEU A 66 -3.09 -5.74 -12.90
N LEU A 67 -3.17 -5.78 -11.57
CA LEU A 67 -2.24 -5.10 -10.66
C LEU A 67 -1.48 -6.15 -9.86
N ILE A 68 -0.16 -6.09 -9.90
CA ILE A 68 0.73 -6.88 -9.06
C ILE A 68 1.49 -5.91 -8.15
N LEU A 69 1.32 -6.07 -6.85
CA LEU A 69 2.09 -5.33 -5.85
C LEU A 69 3.04 -6.32 -5.20
N ASP A 70 4.35 -6.08 -5.36
CA ASP A 70 5.35 -6.70 -4.50
C ASP A 70 5.51 -5.83 -3.25
N THR A 71 5.37 -6.46 -2.10
CA THR A 71 5.48 -5.77 -0.81
C THR A 71 6.52 -6.52 0.00
N PRO A 72 7.80 -6.17 -0.15
CA PRO A 72 8.84 -6.74 0.68
C PRO A 72 8.53 -6.43 2.16
N LYS A 73 8.73 -7.42 3.03
CA LYS A 73 8.62 -7.26 4.50
C LYS A 73 7.21 -6.96 5.04
N GLN A 74 6.15 -7.49 4.42
CA GLN A 74 4.77 -7.43 4.95
C GLN A 74 4.64 -7.85 6.42
N HIS A 75 5.48 -8.78 6.89
CA HIS A 75 5.50 -9.25 8.28
C HIS A 75 5.85 -8.17 9.30
N GLU A 76 6.36 -7.01 8.87
CA GLU A 76 6.61 -5.85 9.75
C GLU A 76 5.33 -5.00 9.99
N ILE A 77 4.21 -5.31 9.33
CA ILE A 77 2.91 -4.65 9.49
C ILE A 77 1.96 -5.57 10.26
N HIS A 78 1.19 -5.00 11.20
CA HIS A 78 0.20 -5.76 11.95
C HIS A 78 -0.91 -6.26 11.02
N ASN A 79 -1.36 -7.50 11.22
CA ASN A 79 -2.36 -8.14 10.35
C ASN A 79 -3.65 -7.30 10.22
N ASP A 80 -4.10 -6.68 11.30
CA ASP A 80 -5.31 -5.85 11.29
C ASP A 80 -5.15 -4.60 10.40
N ASP A 81 -3.98 -3.95 10.45
CA ASP A 81 -3.69 -2.77 9.63
C ASP A 81 -3.62 -3.14 8.15
N LEU A 82 -2.99 -4.29 7.85
CA LEU A 82 -2.93 -4.82 6.50
C LEU A 82 -4.33 -5.21 6.00
N ASN A 83 -5.16 -5.81 6.86
CA ASN A 83 -6.53 -6.16 6.53
C ASN A 83 -7.37 -4.91 6.21
N ASN A 84 -7.30 -3.87 7.04
CA ASN A 84 -7.98 -2.58 6.80
C ASN A 84 -7.56 -1.96 5.46
N TYR A 85 -6.25 -1.97 5.18
CA TYR A 85 -5.71 -1.51 3.91
C TYR A 85 -6.29 -2.29 2.72
N ILE A 86 -6.32 -3.63 2.78
CA ILE A 86 -6.82 -4.48 1.70
C ILE A 86 -8.34 -4.32 1.51
N ILE A 87 -9.12 -4.22 2.59
CA ILE A 87 -10.56 -3.98 2.54
C ILE A 87 -10.85 -2.67 1.83
N GLU A 88 -10.17 -1.59 2.23
CA GLU A 88 -10.38 -0.29 1.59
C GLU A 88 -9.92 -0.33 0.13
N LEU A 89 -8.77 -0.92 -0.17
CA LEU A 89 -8.23 -0.95 -1.55
C LEU A 89 -9.19 -1.65 -2.52
N LYS A 90 -9.85 -2.73 -2.07
CA LYS A 90 -10.86 -3.47 -2.85
C LYS A 90 -12.04 -2.60 -3.29
N THR A 91 -12.36 -1.52 -2.57
CA THR A 91 -13.45 -0.61 -2.97
C THR A 91 -13.14 0.13 -4.26
N TYR A 92 -11.86 0.39 -4.54
CA TYR A 92 -11.39 1.11 -5.73
C TYR A 92 -11.08 0.20 -6.92
N VAL A 93 -10.76 -1.07 -6.66
CA VAL A 93 -10.34 -2.04 -7.69
C VAL A 93 -11.39 -3.12 -7.97
N LYS A 94 -12.66 -2.91 -7.58
CA LYS A 94 -13.73 -3.92 -7.66
C LYS A 94 -13.94 -4.53 -9.06
N ASN A 95 -13.60 -3.77 -10.11
CA ASN A 95 -13.71 -4.21 -11.51
C ASN A 95 -12.39 -4.78 -12.08
N MET A 96 -11.34 -4.93 -11.26
CA MET A 96 -10.02 -5.42 -11.67
C MET A 96 -9.75 -6.82 -11.12
N ILE A 97 -8.98 -7.61 -11.85
CA ILE A 97 -8.42 -8.88 -11.34
C ILE A 97 -7.15 -8.52 -10.57
N TYR A 98 -7.23 -8.47 -9.25
CA TYR A 98 -6.09 -8.20 -8.39
C TYR A 98 -5.41 -9.51 -7.96
N LYS A 99 -4.08 -9.59 -8.11
CA LYS A 99 -3.28 -10.68 -7.55
C LYS A 99 -2.19 -10.07 -6.67
N LEU A 100 -2.46 -10.06 -5.36
CA LEU A 100 -1.50 -9.65 -4.34
C LEU A 100 -0.50 -10.81 -4.17
N PHE A 101 0.76 -10.60 -4.56
CA PHE A 101 1.80 -11.62 -4.43
C PHE A 101 2.75 -11.24 -3.30
N SER A 102 3.03 -12.22 -2.43
CA SER A 102 3.97 -12.14 -1.32
C SER A 102 5.27 -12.87 -1.68
N GLN A 103 6.38 -12.38 -1.11
CA GLN A 103 7.68 -13.05 -1.15
C GLN A 103 7.56 -14.45 -0.55
N LEU A 104 8.12 -15.46 -1.23
CA LEU A 104 8.16 -16.88 -0.89
C LEU A 104 6.95 -17.73 -1.34
N LEU A 105 7.11 -18.24 -2.54
CA LEU A 105 6.77 -19.60 -2.97
C LEU A 105 7.38 -20.70 -2.05
N SER A 106 7.47 -20.53 -0.73
CA SER A 106 8.30 -21.45 0.09
C SER A 106 7.69 -21.97 1.37
N ILE A 107 6.48 -21.54 1.82
CA ILE A 107 5.91 -22.09 3.07
C ILE A 107 4.44 -22.57 2.98
N VAL A 108 3.55 -22.02 2.13
CA VAL A 108 2.10 -22.34 2.27
C VAL A 108 1.44 -22.85 0.99
N ILE A 109 2.07 -23.85 0.37
CA ILE A 109 1.30 -25.01 -0.16
C ILE A 109 0.74 -25.84 1.02
N LEU A 110 1.16 -25.61 2.27
CA LEU A 110 0.71 -26.41 3.42
C LEU A 110 -0.77 -26.22 3.83
N VAL A 111 -1.50 -25.24 3.27
CA VAL A 111 -2.97 -25.10 3.54
C VAL A 111 -3.81 -25.29 2.27
N ILE A 112 -3.27 -25.91 1.22
CA ILE A 112 -4.16 -26.41 0.16
C ILE A 112 -5.02 -27.61 0.65
N LEU A 113 -4.77 -28.23 1.83
CA LEU A 113 -5.26 -29.59 2.10
C LEU A 113 -5.62 -30.00 3.56
N MET A 114 -5.96 -29.10 4.49
CA MET A 114 -6.39 -29.52 5.85
C MET A 114 -7.61 -28.78 6.44
N ILE A 115 -8.63 -28.46 5.62
CA ILE A 115 -10.10 -28.42 5.86
C ILE A 115 -10.77 -27.82 4.62
#